data_AF-A0A7R9QMN3-F1
#
_entry.id   AF-A0A7R9QMN3-F1
#
_cell.length_a   1.000
_cell.length_b   1.000
_cell.length_c   1.000
_cell.angle_alpha   90.00
_cell.angle_beta   90.00
_cell.angle_gamma   90.00
#
_symmetry.space_group_name_H-M   'P 1'
#
loop_
_entity.id
_entity.type
_entity.pdbx_description
1 polymer ?
#
loop_
_entity_poly.entity_id
_entity_poly.type
_entity_poly.pdbx_seq_one_letter_code
_entity_poly.pdbx_strand_id
1 'polypeptide(L)'
;LFDHIASCISMFMSQRKVIQYRIPLGFTFSFPCKQEGLTSARLTQWTKGFKCSGVEGEDVVQLLREAIDKRNDIDVDVMAVVNDTTGTLM
;
A
#
# COMPACT_ATOMS: atom_id res chain seq x y z
N LEU A 1 9.53 2.50 5.19
CA LEU A 1 8.79 2.81 3.95
C LEU A 1 7.30 2.90 4.22
N PHE A 2 6.65 1.79 4.60
CA PHE A 2 5.20 1.74 4.77
C PHE A 2 4.66 2.66 5.88
N ASP A 3 5.38 2.84 7.00
CA ASP A 3 4.99 3.81 8.04
C ASP A 3 4.91 5.25 7.49
N HIS A 4 5.81 5.61 6.57
CA HIS A 4 5.77 6.92 5.91
C HIS A 4 4.55 7.04 4.98
N ILE A 5 4.23 5.99 4.22
CA ILE A 5 3.02 5.93 3.38
C ILE A 5 1.77 6.08 4.25
N ALA A 6 1.66 5.34 5.36
CA ALA A 6 0.55 5.44 6.30
C ALA A 6 0.42 6.85 6.89
N SER A 7 1.54 7.52 7.20
CA SER A 7 1.53 8.92 7.64
C SER A 7 1.01 9.88 6.56
N CYS A 8 1.38 9.65 5.30
CA CYS A 8 0.86 10.45 4.18
C CYS A 8 -0.65 10.22 3.99
N ILE A 9 -1.14 8.99 4.16
CA ILE A 9 -2.58 8.68 4.11
C ILE A 9 -3.33 9.41 5.21
N SER A 10 -2.86 9.37 6.46
CA SER A 10 -3.50 10.11 7.57
C SER A 10 -3.52 11.62 7.34
N MET A 11 -2.41 12.18 6.87
CA MET A 11 -2.35 13.60 6.48
C MET A 11 -3.37 13.92 5.38
N PHE A 12 -3.49 13.09 4.35
CA PHE A 12 -4.46 13.28 3.28
C PHE A 12 -5.91 13.21 3.80
N MET A 13 -6.24 12.20 4.61
CA MET A 13 -7.58 12.05 5.18
C MET A 13 -7.94 13.23 6.09
N SER A 14 -6.98 13.74 6.85
CA SER A 14 -7.13 14.95 7.68
C SER A 14 -7.46 16.18 6.82
N GLN A 15 -6.65 16.42 5.78
CA GLN A 15 -6.82 17.56 4.88
C GLN A 15 -8.15 17.53 4.12
N ARG A 16 -8.60 16.32 3.74
CA ARG A 16 -9.87 16.12 3.04
C ARG A 16 -11.07 16.01 3.98
N LYS A 17 -10.87 16.03 5.31
CA LYS A 17 -11.92 15.90 6.34
C LYS A 17 -12.73 14.60 6.20
N VAL A 18 -12.02 13.49 5.97
CA VAL A 18 -12.59 12.15 5.78
C VAL A 18 -12.09 11.12 6.79
N ILE A 19 -11.41 11.53 7.87
CA ILE A 19 -10.89 10.63 8.92
C ILE A 19 -11.98 9.75 9.55
N GLN A 20 -13.20 10.26 9.64
CA GLN A 20 -14.34 9.58 10.24
C GLN A 20 -14.91 8.43 9.39
N TYR A 21 -14.44 8.24 8.16
CA TYR A 21 -14.93 7.22 7.26
C TYR A 21 -13.91 6.10 7.08
N ARG A 22 -14.42 4.86 6.96
CA ARG A 22 -13.63 3.73 6.47
C ARG A 22 -13.43 3.86 4.96
N ILE A 23 -12.19 4.08 4.53
CA ILE A 23 -11.88 4.35 3.12
C ILE A 23 -11.36 3.07 2.43
N PRO A 24 -12.00 2.59 1.35
CA PRO A 24 -11.42 1.54 0.52
C PRO A 24 -10.25 2.10 -0.29
N LEU A 25 -9.12 1.40 -0.28
CA LEU A 25 -7.89 1.80 -0.96
C LEU A 25 -7.49 0.78 -2.04
N GLY A 26 -7.29 1.27 -3.25
CA GLY A 26 -6.53 0.57 -4.29
C GLY A 26 -5.05 0.93 -4.18
N PHE A 27 -4.20 -0.07 -4.03
CA PHE A 27 -2.76 0.12 -3.85
C PHE A 27 -2.01 -0.17 -5.15
N THR A 28 -1.76 0.87 -5.94
CA THR A 28 -0.88 0.75 -7.11
C THR A 28 0.57 0.67 -6.65
N PHE A 29 1.19 -0.50 -6.81
CA PHE A 29 2.58 -0.77 -6.41
C PHE A 29 3.42 -1.18 -7.61
N SER A 30 4.06 -0.20 -8.23
CA SER A 30 4.74 -0.29 -9.54
C SER A 30 6.13 -0.93 -9.49
N PHE A 31 6.22 -2.10 -8.85
CA PHE A 31 7.42 -2.93 -8.76
C PHE A 31 7.10 -4.36 -9.17
N PRO A 32 8.11 -5.14 -9.61
CA PRO A 32 7.93 -6.54 -9.93
C PRO A 32 7.42 -7.32 -8.70
N CYS A 33 6.17 -7.78 -8.75
CA CYS A 33 5.57 -8.57 -7.68
C CYS A 33 5.02 -9.87 -8.23
N LYS A 34 5.08 -10.93 -7.43
CA LYS A 34 4.28 -12.12 -7.63
C LYS A 34 2.91 -11.87 -7.01
N GLN A 35 1.88 -11.72 -7.85
CA GLN A 35 0.52 -11.56 -7.36
C GLN A 35 -0.04 -12.90 -6.87
N GLU A 36 -0.39 -12.97 -5.59
CA GLU A 36 -0.92 -14.17 -4.93
C GLU A 36 -2.45 -14.08 -4.73
N GLY A 37 -3.01 -12.86 -4.80
CA GLY A 37 -4.44 -12.61 -4.85
C GLY A 37 -4.75 -11.14 -5.18
N LEU A 38 -6.03 -10.75 -5.15
CA LEU A 38 -6.42 -9.35 -5.38
C LEU A 38 -5.84 -8.41 -4.32
N THR A 39 -5.76 -8.88 -3.07
CA THR A 39 -5.23 -8.13 -1.92
C THR A 39 -3.95 -8.74 -1.36
N SER A 40 -3.14 -9.39 -2.20
CA SER A 40 -1.88 -9.99 -1.76
C SER A 40 -0.89 -10.03 -2.93
N ALA A 41 0.28 -9.44 -2.72
CA ALA A 41 1.34 -9.44 -3.72
C ALA A 41 2.71 -9.41 -3.04
N ARG A 42 3.56 -10.37 -3.41
CA ARG A 42 4.90 -10.50 -2.85
C ARG A 42 5.90 -9.76 -3.73
N LEU A 43 6.67 -8.85 -3.15
CA LEU A 43 7.73 -8.16 -3.89
C LEU A 43 8.81 -9.15 -4.30
N THR A 44 9.13 -9.23 -5.59
CA THR A 44 10.21 -10.11 -6.08
C THR A 44 11.56 -9.44 -5.95
N GLN A 45 11.66 -8.19 -6.41
CA GLN A 45 12.89 -7.40 -6.35
C GLN A 45 12.57 -5.91 -6.48
N TRP A 46 13.35 -5.07 -5.83
CA TRP A 46 13.32 -3.64 -6.08
C TRP A 46 13.92 -3.30 -7.44
N THR A 47 13.38 -2.25 -8.06
CA THR A 47 13.89 -1.68 -9.32
C THR A 47 13.96 -0.17 -9.19
N LYS A 48 14.32 0.55 -10.27
CA LYS A 48 14.29 2.02 -10.33
C LYS A 48 15.18 2.70 -9.26
N GLY A 49 16.25 2.03 -8.82
CA GLY A 49 17.16 2.53 -7.79
C GLY A 49 16.65 2.45 -6.35
N PHE A 50 15.47 1.86 -6.11
CA PHE A 50 14.97 1.62 -4.76
C PHE A 50 15.70 0.43 -4.12
N LYS A 51 15.87 0.49 -2.80
CA LYS A 51 16.43 -0.61 -2.02
C LYS A 51 16.02 -0.49 -0.55
N CYS A 52 14.80 -0.90 -0.22
CA CYS A 52 14.34 -0.95 1.17
C CYS A 52 14.55 -2.38 1.72
N SER A 53 15.28 -2.51 2.82
CA SER A 53 15.48 -3.78 3.51
C SER A 53 14.17 -4.31 4.08
N GLY A 54 14.03 -5.64 4.12
CA GLY A 54 12.87 -6.32 4.71
C GLY A 54 11.56 -6.17 3.93
N VAL A 55 11.65 -5.98 2.60
CA VAL A 55 10.46 -5.91 1.73
C VAL A 55 10.53 -6.92 0.58
N GLU A 56 11.70 -7.15 0.00
CA GLU A 56 11.85 -8.22 -1.00
C GLU A 56 11.54 -9.57 -0.38
N GLY A 57 10.69 -10.35 -1.03
CA GLY A 57 10.16 -11.61 -0.49
C GLY A 57 8.94 -11.46 0.41
N GLU A 58 8.49 -10.25 0.74
CA GLU A 58 7.35 -10.01 1.64
C GLU A 58 6.08 -9.54 0.91
N ASP A 59 4.92 -9.75 1.52
CA ASP A 59 3.63 -9.26 1.00
C ASP A 59 3.46 -7.77 1.29
N VAL A 60 3.46 -6.95 0.23
CA VAL A 60 3.41 -5.49 0.34
C VAL A 60 2.07 -4.98 0.84
N VAL A 61 0.98 -5.74 0.64
CA VAL A 61 -0.34 -5.38 1.17
C VAL A 61 -0.37 -5.59 2.67
N GLN A 62 0.20 -6.70 3.16
CA GLN A 62 0.32 -6.96 4.59
C GLN A 62 1.17 -5.88 5.27
N LEU A 63 2.34 -5.55 4.71
CA LEU A 63 3.21 -4.50 5.26
C LEU A 63 2.52 -3.13 5.32
N LEU A 64 1.69 -2.80 4.33
CA LEU A 64 0.91 -1.57 4.34
C LEU A 64 -0.20 -1.60 5.39
N ARG A 65 -0.94 -2.71 5.52
CA ARG A 65 -1.98 -2.89 6.56
C ARG A 65 -1.40 -2.75 7.96
N GLU A 66 -0.29 -3.43 8.24
CA GLU A 66 0.40 -3.32 9.53
C GLU A 66 0.84 -1.88 9.85
N ALA A 67 1.30 -1.14 8.84
CA ALA A 67 1.68 0.26 9.01
C ALA A 67 0.48 1.19 9.27
N ILE A 68 -0.68 0.90 8.66
CA ILE A 68 -1.94 1.61 8.90
C ILE A 68 -2.46 1.31 10.31
N ASP A 69 -2.53 0.02 10.68
CA ASP A 69 -3.03 -0.44 11.98
C ASP A 69 -2.23 0.14 13.15
N LYS A 70 -0.91 0.29 13.01
CA LYS A 70 -0.05 0.91 14.03
C LYS A 70 -0.45 2.35 14.39
N ARG A 71 -1.10 3.08 13.49
CA ARG A 71 -1.41 4.49 13.74
C ARG A 71 -2.61 4.72 14.65
N ASN A 72 -3.61 3.84 14.61
CA ASN A 72 -4.87 3.94 15.36
C ASN A 72 -5.69 5.24 15.13
N ASP A 73 -5.33 6.10 14.17
CA ASP A 73 -5.98 7.39 13.89
C ASP A 73 -6.76 7.41 12.57
N ILE A 74 -6.68 6.34 11.77
CA ILE A 74 -7.33 6.21 10.47
C ILE A 74 -7.91 4.80 10.28
N ASP A 75 -8.98 4.70 9.49
CA ASP A 75 -9.59 3.43 9.09
C ASP A 75 -9.54 3.30 7.56
N VAL A 76 -8.67 2.42 7.06
CA VAL A 76 -8.40 2.23 5.64
C VAL A 76 -8.38 0.75 5.32
N ASP A 77 -9.17 0.35 4.33
CA ASP A 77 -9.27 -1.04 3.90
C ASP A 77 -8.58 -1.23 2.54
N VAL A 78 -7.46 -1.95 2.51
CA VAL A 78 -6.73 -2.22 1.26
C VAL A 78 -7.45 -3.31 0.48
N MET A 79 -8.17 -2.90 -0.57
CA MET A 79 -9.09 -3.75 -1.35
C MET A 79 -8.48 -4.32 -2.62
N ALA A 80 -7.38 -3.74 -3.11
CA ALA A 80 -6.66 -4.29 -4.25
C ALA A 80 -5.20 -3.85 -4.21
N VAL A 81 -4.33 -4.67 -4.79
CA VAL A 81 -2.98 -4.30 -5.21
C VAL A 81 -2.86 -4.51 -6.71
N VAL A 82 -2.35 -3.50 -7.42
CA VAL A 82 -2.20 -3.52 -8.87
C VAL A 82 -0.86 -2.94 -9.30
N ASN A 83 -0.36 -3.36 -10.45
CA ASN A 83 0.78 -2.72 -11.11
C ASN A 83 0.30 -1.46 -11.87
N ASP A 84 1.19 -0.50 -12.14
CA ASP A 84 0.87 0.72 -12.91
C ASP A 84 0.33 0.42 -14.31
N THR A 85 0.89 -0.58 -15.00
CA THR A 85 0.45 -0.95 -16.35
C THR A 85 -0.97 -1.51 -16.33
N THR A 86 -1.30 -2.33 -15.33
CA THR A 86 -2.65 -2.86 -15.13
C THR A 86 -3.63 -1.75 -14.76
N GLY A 87 -3.23 -0.83 -13.88
CA GLY A 87 -4.05 0.33 -13.53
C GLY A 87 -4.28 1.30 -14.70
N THR A 88 -3.31 1.43 -15.62
CA THR A 88 -3.43 2.30 -16.80
C THR A 88 -4.40 1.74 -17.85
N LEU A 89 -4.63 0.42 -17.85
CA LEU A 89 -5.56 -0.23 -18.77
C LEU A 89 -7.03 -0.05 -18.36
N MET A 90 -7.31 0.22 -17.08
CA MET A 90 -8.68 0.37 -16.55
C MET A 90 -9.24 1.76 -16.77
#